data_AF-A0A1U7NN69-F1
#
_entry.id   AF-A0A1U7NN69-F1
#
_cell.length_a   1.000
_cell.length_b   1.000
_cell.length_c   1.000
_cell.angle_alpha   90.00
_cell.angle_beta   90.00
_cell.angle_gamma   90.00
#
_symmetry.space_group_name_H-M   'P 1'
#
loop_
_entity.id
_entity.type
_entity.pdbx_description
1 polymer ?
#
loop_
_entity_poly.entity_id
_entity_poly.type
_entity_poly.pdbx_seq_one_letter_code
_entity_poly.pdbx_strand_id
1 'polypeptide(L)'
;METLDPLTLYILKTKKAEYGLYLYEFGRRAELYKRKKRSFSKIRTIDMKKNSLPVCSLWIALLEEHLNMPILSLDEASQNEKDQFQNYIDGRAIRLKQNITFLAWILCLLGLGLGFLLLRYIPWAFTHNYWVSAFMGGLIFLFFPIVLCFSGFFLRKAHQKLKNYSSQSILFMAKGAKQQFFYTLAEELFDIDLNDDLFDK
;
A
#
# COMPACT_ATOMS: atom_id res chain seq x y z
N MET A 1 -3.61 -13.99 -30.96
CA MET A 1 -4.30 -13.74 -29.67
C MET A 1 -3.88 -12.36 -29.23
N GLU A 2 -4.80 -11.39 -29.15
CA GLU A 2 -4.48 -10.07 -28.63
C GLU A 2 -4.31 -10.13 -27.11
N THR A 3 -3.07 -9.96 -26.67
CA THR A 3 -2.70 -9.75 -25.27
C THR A 3 -2.81 -8.27 -24.96
N LEU A 4 -3.44 -7.91 -23.84
CA LEU A 4 -3.50 -6.52 -23.39
C LEU A 4 -2.14 -6.12 -22.80
N ASP A 5 -1.68 -4.92 -23.14
CA ASP A 5 -0.40 -4.41 -22.67
C ASP A 5 -0.45 -4.09 -21.17
N PRO A 6 0.57 -4.53 -20.41
CA PRO A 6 0.66 -4.21 -18.99
C PRO A 6 0.96 -2.71 -18.80
N LEU A 7 0.53 -2.17 -17.65
CA LEU A 7 0.67 -0.75 -17.26
C LEU A 7 -0.11 0.23 -18.16
N THR A 8 -1.04 -0.29 -18.97
CA THR A 8 -1.90 0.49 -19.85
C THR A 8 -3.31 0.64 -19.28
N LEU A 9 -3.90 1.81 -19.50
CA LEU A 9 -5.30 2.09 -19.20
C LEU A 9 -6.17 1.76 -20.41
N TYR A 10 -7.19 0.93 -20.19
CA TYR A 10 -8.22 0.61 -21.16
C TYR A 10 -9.55 1.22 -20.74
N ILE A 11 -10.34 1.70 -21.70
CA ILE A 11 -11.69 2.19 -21.48
C ILE A 11 -12.67 1.09 -21.88
N LEU A 12 -13.49 0.71 -20.91
CA LEU A 12 -14.54 -0.27 -21.05
C LEU A 12 -15.88 0.45 -21.18
N LYS A 13 -16.56 0.25 -22.30
CA LYS A 13 -17.91 0.79 -22.51
C LYS A 13 -18.96 -0.27 -22.24
N THR A 14 -19.92 0.05 -21.37
CA THR A 14 -21.12 -0.77 -21.15
C THR A 14 -22.36 0.01 -21.54
N LYS A 15 -23.53 -0.65 -21.58
CA LYS A 15 -24.82 0.02 -21.84
C LYS A 15 -25.15 1.12 -20.83
N LYS A 16 -24.61 1.06 -19.59
CA LYS A 16 -24.97 1.98 -18.50
C LYS A 16 -23.91 3.02 -18.19
N ALA A 17 -22.63 2.68 -18.35
CA ALA A 17 -21.52 3.54 -17.94
C ALA A 17 -20.22 3.17 -18.65
N GLU A 18 -19.24 4.07 -18.55
CA GLU A 18 -17.86 3.83 -18.94
C GLU A 18 -17.00 3.55 -17.69
N TYR A 19 -16.09 2.60 -17.84
CA TYR A 19 -15.15 2.21 -16.79
C TYR A 19 -13.72 2.29 -17.31
N GLY A 20 -12.77 2.60 -16.44
CA GLY A 20 -11.34 2.50 -16.72
C GLY A 20 -10.78 1.21 -16.13
N LEU A 21 -10.11 0.40 -16.94
CA LEU A 21 -9.41 -0.80 -16.53
C LEU A 21 -7.91 -0.54 -16.60
N TYR A 22 -7.24 -0.47 -15.46
CA TYR A 22 -5.79 -0.30 -15.42
C TYR A 22 -5.11 -1.64 -15.11
N LEU A 23 -4.33 -2.16 -16.05
CA LEU A 23 -3.65 -3.45 -15.94
C LEU A 23 -2.26 -3.30 -15.33
N TYR A 24 -1.90 -4.18 -14.40
CA TYR A 24 -0.58 -4.23 -13.76
C TYR A 24 -0.20 -5.68 -13.42
N GLU A 25 1.04 -5.91 -12.94
CA GLU A 25 1.61 -7.25 -12.75
C GLU A 25 1.51 -8.11 -14.04
N PHE A 26 2.14 -7.66 -15.13
CA PHE A 26 2.15 -8.38 -16.42
C PHE A 26 0.74 -8.65 -16.99
N GLY A 27 -0.22 -7.76 -16.71
CA GLY A 27 -1.59 -7.87 -17.19
C GLY A 27 -2.42 -8.91 -16.45
N ARG A 28 -1.97 -9.40 -15.29
CA ARG A 28 -2.67 -10.43 -14.50
C ARG A 28 -3.52 -9.84 -13.38
N ARG A 29 -3.28 -8.58 -13.02
CA ARG A 29 -4.12 -7.82 -12.10
C ARG A 29 -4.65 -6.57 -12.78
N ALA A 30 -5.87 -6.19 -12.43
CA ALA A 30 -6.45 -4.94 -12.87
C ALA A 30 -7.10 -4.18 -11.72
N GLU A 31 -6.98 -2.86 -11.74
CA GLU A 31 -7.85 -1.99 -10.95
C GLU A 31 -8.95 -1.44 -11.86
N LEU A 32 -10.20 -1.69 -11.48
CA LEU A 32 -11.38 -1.21 -12.18
C LEU A 32 -11.84 0.11 -11.56
N TYR A 33 -12.03 1.11 -12.40
CA TYR A 33 -12.42 2.47 -12.05
C TYR A 33 -13.74 2.83 -12.71
N LYS A 34 -14.66 3.43 -11.97
CA LYS A 34 -15.82 4.10 -12.56
C LYS A 34 -15.37 5.43 -13.13
N ARG A 35 -15.62 5.66 -14.41
CA ARG A 35 -15.34 6.95 -15.05
C ARG A 35 -16.43 7.96 -14.66
N LYS A 36 -16.00 9.15 -14.24
CA LYS A 36 -16.83 10.35 -14.11
C LYS A 36 -16.27 11.43 -15.04
N LYS A 37 -17.04 12.48 -15.34
CA LYS A 37 -16.67 13.55 -16.31
C LYS A 37 -15.26 14.13 -16.12
N ARG A 38 -14.72 14.16 -14.89
CA ARG A 38 -13.39 14.72 -14.56
C ARG A 38 -12.60 13.87 -13.56
N SER A 39 -13.04 12.65 -13.27
CA SER A 39 -12.40 11.85 -12.23
C SER A 39 -12.61 10.35 -12.40
N PHE A 40 -11.66 9.59 -11.85
CA PHE A 40 -11.75 8.15 -11.72
C PHE A 40 -12.07 7.79 -10.27
N SER A 41 -13.00 6.87 -10.06
CA SER A 41 -13.32 6.33 -8.74
C SER A 41 -13.03 4.84 -8.74
N LYS A 42 -12.05 4.40 -7.95
CA LYS A 42 -11.76 2.97 -7.82
C LYS A 42 -13.03 2.23 -7.36
N ILE A 43 -13.38 1.16 -8.06
CA ILE A 43 -14.47 0.27 -7.70
C ILE A 43 -13.88 -0.93 -6.98
N ARG A 44 -12.97 -1.64 -7.65
CA ARG A 44 -12.39 -2.88 -7.13
C ARG A 44 -11.08 -3.23 -7.82
N THR A 45 -10.38 -4.19 -7.22
CA THR A 45 -9.26 -4.90 -7.85
C THR A 45 -9.77 -6.24 -8.35
N ILE A 46 -9.34 -6.67 -9.53
CA ILE A 46 -9.67 -7.93 -10.17
C ILE A 46 -8.35 -8.66 -10.42
N ASP A 47 -8.25 -9.89 -9.94
CA ASP A 47 -7.10 -10.75 -10.12
C ASP A 47 -7.47 -11.90 -11.06
N MET A 48 -6.63 -12.17 -12.06
CA MET A 48 -6.78 -13.37 -12.88
C MET A 48 -6.35 -14.62 -12.10
N LYS A 49 -6.86 -15.79 -12.52
CA LYS A 49 -6.46 -17.08 -11.93
C LYS A 49 -4.96 -17.35 -12.17
N LYS A 50 -4.31 -18.03 -11.22
CA LYS A 50 -2.86 -18.30 -11.23
C LYS A 50 -2.33 -19.06 -12.46
N ASN A 51 -3.20 -19.72 -13.23
CA ASN A 51 -2.80 -20.50 -14.42
C ASN A 51 -3.43 -20.02 -15.73
N SER A 52 -4.11 -18.86 -15.74
CA SER A 52 -4.70 -18.28 -16.96
C SER A 52 -3.76 -17.28 -17.62
N LEU A 53 -3.69 -17.31 -18.95
CA LEU A 53 -3.00 -16.31 -19.75
C LEU A 53 -3.78 -14.99 -19.78
N PRO A 54 -3.12 -13.81 -19.75
CA PRO A 54 -3.75 -12.50 -19.77
C PRO A 54 -4.25 -12.12 -21.17
N VAL A 55 -5.19 -12.90 -21.70
CA VAL A 55 -5.80 -12.68 -23.02
C VAL A 55 -7.01 -11.75 -22.88
N CYS A 56 -7.23 -10.90 -23.87
CA CYS A 56 -8.37 -9.97 -23.91
C CYS A 56 -9.73 -10.66 -23.65
N SER A 57 -9.97 -11.84 -24.26
CA SER A 57 -11.21 -12.61 -24.09
C SER A 57 -11.47 -13.04 -22.65
N LEU A 58 -10.44 -13.45 -21.91
CA LEU A 58 -10.55 -13.80 -20.49
C LEU A 58 -10.83 -12.58 -19.62
N TRP A 59 -10.22 -11.43 -19.95
CA TRP A 59 -10.51 -10.18 -19.28
C TRP A 59 -11.94 -9.72 -19.50
N ILE A 60 -12.46 -9.82 -20.73
CA ILE A 60 -13.87 -9.55 -21.04
C ILE A 60 -14.77 -10.46 -20.21
N ALA A 61 -14.56 -11.78 -20.23
CA ALA A 61 -15.38 -12.71 -19.46
C ALA A 61 -15.38 -12.41 -17.94
N LEU A 62 -14.19 -12.11 -17.37
CA LEU A 62 -14.06 -11.73 -15.96
C LEU A 62 -14.79 -10.43 -15.65
N LEU A 63 -14.71 -9.45 -16.55
CA LEU A 63 -15.37 -8.15 -16.37
C LEU A 63 -16.89 -8.27 -16.50
N GLU A 64 -17.40 -9.11 -17.40
CA GLU A 64 -18.83 -9.39 -17.53
C GLU A 64 -19.37 -10.08 -16.26
N GLU A 65 -18.63 -11.05 -15.74
CA GLU A 65 -18.94 -11.69 -14.45
C GLU A 65 -18.96 -10.67 -13.30
N HIS A 66 -17.97 -9.77 -13.27
CA HIS A 66 -17.84 -8.80 -12.17
C HIS A 66 -18.83 -7.63 -12.25
N LEU A 67 -19.23 -7.22 -13.46
CA LEU A 67 -20.15 -6.11 -13.68
C LEU A 67 -21.61 -6.59 -13.86
N ASN A 68 -21.83 -7.90 -14.01
CA ASN A 68 -23.13 -8.50 -14.36
C ASN A 68 -23.77 -7.84 -15.59
N MET A 69 -22.95 -7.43 -16.55
CA MET A 69 -23.38 -6.69 -17.75
C MET A 69 -22.47 -7.01 -18.93
N PRO A 70 -23.03 -7.08 -20.16
CA PRO A 70 -22.23 -7.30 -21.35
C PRO A 70 -21.35 -6.08 -21.66
N ILE A 71 -20.15 -6.36 -22.14
CA ILE A 71 -19.17 -5.35 -22.54
C ILE A 71 -19.40 -5.01 -24.01
N LEU A 72 -19.54 -3.73 -24.32
CA LEU A 72 -19.79 -3.26 -25.69
C LEU A 72 -18.48 -3.02 -26.44
N SER A 73 -17.49 -2.43 -25.77
CA SER A 73 -16.15 -2.24 -26.32
C SER A 73 -15.11 -2.18 -25.20
N LEU A 74 -13.90 -2.59 -25.55
CA LEU A 74 -12.70 -2.45 -24.74
C LEU A 74 -11.63 -1.85 -25.63
N ASP A 75 -11.40 -0.55 -25.47
CA ASP A 75 -10.50 0.22 -26.30
C ASP A 75 -9.36 0.77 -25.44
N GLU A 76 -8.17 0.95 -26.02
CA GLU A 76 -7.10 1.64 -25.33
C GLU A 76 -7.49 3.11 -25.07
N ALA A 77 -7.21 3.61 -23.87
CA ALA A 77 -7.54 4.98 -23.52
C ALA A 77 -6.79 5.99 -24.41
N SER A 78 -7.48 7.06 -24.80
CA SER A 78 -6.86 8.19 -25.50
C SER A 78 -5.79 8.87 -24.64
N GLN A 79 -4.87 9.61 -25.26
CA GLN A 79 -3.78 10.27 -24.54
C GLN A 79 -4.28 11.22 -23.44
N ASN A 80 -5.33 11.98 -23.70
CA ASN A 80 -5.95 12.87 -22.71
C ASN A 80 -6.54 12.10 -21.51
N GLU A 81 -7.11 10.92 -21.74
CA GLU A 81 -7.62 10.06 -20.66
C GLU A 81 -6.49 9.45 -19.83
N LYS A 82 -5.39 9.06 -20.49
CA LYS A 82 -4.17 8.60 -19.82
C LYS A 82 -3.59 9.72 -18.94
N ASP A 83 -3.53 10.95 -19.42
CA ASP A 83 -3.04 12.11 -18.66
C ASP A 83 -3.94 12.41 -17.45
N GLN A 84 -5.26 12.36 -17.61
CA GLN A 84 -6.21 12.53 -16.50
C GLN A 84 -6.07 11.43 -15.43
N PHE A 85 -5.88 10.19 -15.88
CA PHE A 85 -5.64 9.07 -14.97
C PHE A 85 -4.29 9.19 -14.26
N GLN A 86 -3.24 9.60 -14.97
CA GLN A 86 -1.92 9.82 -14.38
C GLN A 86 -1.96 10.90 -13.29
N ASN A 87 -2.62 12.04 -13.55
CA ASN A 87 -2.85 13.08 -12.54
C ASN A 87 -3.61 12.56 -11.30
N TYR A 88 -4.60 11.68 -11.50
CA TYR A 88 -5.32 11.04 -10.40
C TYR A 88 -4.40 10.11 -9.58
N ILE A 89 -3.57 9.31 -10.25
CA ILE A 89 -2.58 8.41 -9.64
C ILE A 89 -1.54 9.21 -8.86
N ASP A 90 -1.01 10.28 -9.41
CA ASP A 90 -0.05 11.17 -8.75
C ASP A 90 -0.65 11.81 -7.50
N GLY A 91 -1.87 12.33 -7.59
CA GLY A 91 -2.59 12.88 -6.44
C GLY A 91 -2.87 11.83 -5.34
N ARG A 92 -3.06 10.56 -5.70
CA ARG A 92 -3.23 9.46 -4.73
C ARG A 92 -1.90 9.07 -4.09
N ALA A 93 -0.82 9.02 -4.86
CA ALA A 93 0.52 8.74 -4.36
C ALA A 93 1.01 9.84 -3.41
N ILE A 94 0.78 11.12 -3.73
CA ILE A 94 1.09 12.26 -2.84
C ILE A 94 0.34 12.12 -1.51
N ARG A 95 -0.97 11.86 -1.54
CA ARG A 95 -1.77 11.66 -0.33
C ARG A 95 -1.28 10.46 0.49
N LEU A 96 -0.91 9.37 -0.16
CA LEU A 96 -0.34 8.21 0.53
C LEU A 96 1.00 8.56 1.20
N LYS A 97 1.90 9.26 0.49
CA LYS A 97 3.17 9.74 1.05
C LYS A 97 2.93 10.66 2.27
N GLN A 98 1.95 11.58 2.19
CA GLN A 98 1.56 12.46 3.30
C GLN A 98 1.00 11.68 4.50
N ASN A 99 0.11 10.72 4.26
CA ASN A 99 -0.46 9.88 5.31
C ASN A 99 0.60 9.06 6.04
N ILE A 100 1.59 8.51 5.31
CA ILE A 100 2.71 7.79 5.91
C ILE A 100 3.51 8.72 6.83
N THR A 101 3.83 9.93 6.39
CA THR A 101 4.55 10.91 7.21
C THR A 101 3.76 11.30 8.45
N PHE A 102 2.45 11.56 8.28
CA PHE A 102 1.57 11.91 9.39
C PHE A 102 1.48 10.78 10.43
N LEU A 103 1.30 9.54 9.96
CA LEU A 103 1.27 8.35 10.82
C LEU A 103 2.61 8.14 11.55
N ALA A 104 3.74 8.36 10.88
CA ALA A 104 5.06 8.28 11.48
C ALA A 104 5.20 9.24 12.67
N TRP A 105 4.78 10.50 12.49
CA TRP A 105 4.79 11.50 13.56
C TRP A 105 3.87 11.15 14.71
N ILE A 106 2.64 10.71 14.43
CA ILE A 106 1.69 10.29 15.46
C ILE A 106 2.27 9.15 16.29
N LEU A 107 2.84 8.13 15.67
CA LEU A 107 3.41 6.98 16.38
C LEU A 107 4.57 7.40 17.29
N CYS A 108 5.45 8.28 16.81
CA CYS A 108 6.52 8.83 17.65
C CYS A 108 5.97 9.65 18.83
N LEU A 109 4.97 10.52 18.59
CA LEU A 109 4.36 11.34 19.64
C LEU A 109 3.61 10.49 20.67
N LEU A 110 2.90 9.44 20.24
CA LEU A 110 2.24 8.48 21.14
C LEU A 110 3.27 7.70 21.95
N GLY A 111 4.36 7.25 21.32
CA GLY A 111 5.45 6.56 22.02
C GLY A 111 6.07 7.43 23.10
N LEU A 112 6.44 8.67 22.77
CA LEU A 112 6.97 9.64 23.73
C LEU A 112 5.97 10.00 24.83
N GLY A 113 4.70 10.22 24.48
CA GLY A 113 3.63 10.55 25.43
C GLY A 113 3.35 9.43 26.42
N LEU A 114 3.22 8.19 25.93
CA LEU A 114 3.08 7.00 26.77
C LEU A 114 4.32 6.79 27.64
N GLY A 115 5.51 6.98 27.07
CA GLY A 115 6.77 6.93 27.81
C GLY A 115 6.77 7.90 28.99
N PHE A 116 6.44 9.17 28.75
CA PHE A 116 6.37 10.19 29.80
C PHE A 116 5.32 9.87 30.88
N LEU A 117 4.13 9.42 30.48
CA LEU A 117 3.06 9.04 31.41
C LEU A 117 3.49 7.88 32.32
N LEU A 118 4.12 6.85 31.74
CA LEU A 118 4.62 5.69 32.49
C LEU A 118 5.78 6.07 33.40
N LEU A 119 6.69 6.95 32.94
CA LEU A 119 7.80 7.45 33.75
C LEU A 119 7.32 8.18 35.00
N ARG A 120 6.18 8.86 34.92
CA ARG A 120 5.51 9.51 36.06
C ARG A 120 4.71 8.53 36.91
N TYR A 121 4.04 7.57 36.27
CA TYR A 121 3.17 6.60 36.94
C TYR A 121 3.96 5.60 37.80
N ILE A 122 5.08 5.07 37.30
CA ILE A 122 5.85 4.03 37.98
C ILE A 122 6.31 4.48 39.37
N PRO A 123 6.96 5.66 39.55
CA PRO A 123 7.31 6.17 40.88
C PRO A 123 6.10 6.39 41.79
N TRP A 124 5.00 6.93 41.25
CA TRP A 124 3.77 7.16 42.01
C TRP A 124 3.12 5.85 42.48
N ALA A 125 3.15 4.80 41.66
CA ALA A 125 2.62 3.49 42.01
C ALA A 125 3.44 2.85 43.15
N PHE A 126 4.77 3.04 43.15
CA PHE A 126 5.62 2.59 44.26
C PHE A 126 5.32 3.33 45.57
N THR A 127 5.07 4.65 45.55
CA THR A 127 4.75 5.40 46.78
C THR A 127 3.41 5.02 47.42
N HIS A 128 2.49 4.41 46.66
CA HIS A 128 1.18 3.98 47.14
C HIS A 128 1.08 2.46 47.36
N ASN A 129 2.22 1.75 47.42
CA ASN A 129 2.30 0.29 47.60
C ASN A 129 1.61 -0.56 46.50
N TYR A 130 1.45 -0.03 45.28
CA TYR A 130 0.91 -0.77 44.14
C TYR A 130 1.99 -1.53 43.36
N TRP A 131 2.71 -2.42 44.04
CA TRP A 131 3.89 -3.12 43.52
C TRP A 131 3.66 -3.89 42.21
N VAL A 132 2.56 -4.65 42.11
CA VAL A 132 2.21 -5.43 40.91
C VAL A 132 1.93 -4.51 39.71
N SER A 133 1.24 -3.40 39.95
CA SER A 133 0.92 -2.43 38.89
C SER A 133 2.14 -1.65 38.43
N ALA A 134 3.05 -1.31 39.36
CA ALA A 134 4.33 -0.68 39.04
C ALA A 134 5.21 -1.60 38.19
N PHE A 135 5.26 -2.89 38.51
CA PHE A 135 6.02 -3.88 37.74
C PHE A 135 5.45 -4.06 36.32
N MET A 136 4.13 -4.21 36.19
CA MET A 136 3.48 -4.28 34.87
C MET A 136 3.67 -2.99 34.06
N GLY A 137 3.58 -1.82 34.71
CA GLY A 137 3.87 -0.53 34.09
C GLY A 137 5.32 -0.42 33.60
N GLY A 138 6.28 -0.94 34.36
CA GLY A 138 7.68 -1.03 33.96
C GLY A 138 7.91 -1.94 32.75
N LEU A 139 7.27 -3.10 32.70
CA LEU A 139 7.31 -3.98 31.52
C LEU A 139 6.74 -3.28 30.29
N ILE A 140 5.57 -2.65 30.42
CA ILE A 140 4.95 -1.91 29.32
C ILE A 140 5.85 -0.75 28.87
N PHE A 141 6.47 -0.02 29.80
CA PHE A 141 7.38 1.08 29.50
C PHE A 141 8.60 0.64 28.70
N LEU A 142 9.11 -0.56 28.95
CA LEU A 142 10.29 -1.08 28.26
C LEU A 142 9.99 -1.46 26.80
N PHE A 143 8.80 -2.02 26.52
CA PHE A 143 8.50 -2.53 25.18
C PHE A 143 7.66 -1.56 24.34
N PHE A 144 6.57 -1.03 24.88
CA PHE A 144 5.54 -0.36 24.07
C PHE A 144 5.98 1.00 23.49
N PRO A 145 6.52 1.93 24.30
CA PRO A 145 7.05 3.21 23.81
C PRO A 145 8.16 3.01 22.77
N ILE A 146 9.05 2.05 23.01
CA ILE A 146 10.17 1.74 22.12
C ILE A 146 9.65 1.22 20.78
N VAL A 147 8.75 0.24 20.78
CA VAL A 147 8.15 -0.31 19.54
C VAL A 147 7.40 0.77 18.75
N LEU A 148 6.67 1.67 19.42
CA LEU A 148 5.97 2.78 18.76
C LEU A 148 6.94 3.77 18.10
N CYS A 149 8.01 4.16 18.80
CA CYS A 149 9.04 5.04 18.24
C CYS A 149 9.79 4.36 17.08
N PHE A 150 10.14 3.08 17.22
CA PHE A 150 10.76 2.30 16.13
C PHE A 150 9.85 2.23 14.91
N SER A 151 8.55 1.94 15.10
CA SER A 151 7.58 1.89 14.02
C SER A 151 7.43 3.25 13.32
N GLY A 152 7.43 4.34 14.08
CA GLY A 152 7.44 5.70 13.54
C GLY A 152 8.70 6.02 12.73
N PHE A 153 9.88 5.63 13.23
CA PHE A 153 11.15 5.80 12.52
C PHE A 153 11.20 4.96 11.22
N PHE A 154 10.74 3.70 11.29
CA PHE A 154 10.62 2.81 10.14
C PHE A 154 9.72 3.42 9.06
N LEU A 155 8.56 3.96 9.43
CA LEU A 155 7.66 4.66 8.49
C LEU A 155 8.30 5.93 7.89
N ARG A 156 9.10 6.66 8.66
CA ARG A 156 9.83 7.84 8.16
C ARG A 156 10.90 7.47 7.14
N LYS A 157 11.67 6.41 7.41
CA LYS A 157 12.63 5.84 6.45
C LYS A 157 11.94 5.29 5.20
N ALA A 158 10.82 4.57 5.37
CA ALA A 158 9.99 4.11 4.27
C ALA A 158 9.54 5.28 3.39
N HIS A 159 9.08 6.38 4.01
CA HIS A 159 8.71 7.59 3.27
C HIS A 159 9.87 8.18 2.48
N GLN A 160 11.07 8.28 3.06
CA GLN A 160 12.27 8.76 2.36
C GLN A 160 12.59 7.91 1.14
N LYS A 161 12.57 6.58 1.28
CA LYS A 161 12.81 5.65 0.18
C LYS A 161 11.75 5.75 -0.90
N LEU A 162 10.46 5.84 -0.52
CA LEU A 162 9.32 6.04 -1.43
C LEU A 162 9.37 7.36 -2.21
N LYS A 163 10.17 8.36 -1.81
CA LYS A 163 10.33 9.59 -2.61
C LYS A 163 10.97 9.32 -3.97
N ASN A 164 11.86 8.32 -4.04
CA ASN A 164 12.60 7.96 -5.24
C ASN A 164 11.79 7.07 -6.21
N TYR A 165 10.61 6.61 -5.78
CA TYR A 165 9.73 5.78 -6.60
C TYR A 165 8.69 6.61 -7.34
N SER A 166 8.38 6.20 -8.57
CA SER A 166 7.30 6.79 -9.38
C SER A 166 5.93 6.47 -8.76
N SER A 167 4.93 7.34 -8.94
CA SER A 167 3.59 7.15 -8.37
C SER A 167 2.94 5.82 -8.74
N GLN A 168 3.14 5.36 -9.98
CA GLN A 168 2.67 4.06 -10.45
C GLN A 168 3.34 2.91 -9.69
N SER A 169 4.67 2.95 -9.54
CA SER A 169 5.41 1.92 -8.81
C SER A 169 5.04 1.84 -7.34
N ILE A 170 4.62 2.96 -6.72
CA ILE A 170 4.17 3.00 -5.32
C ILE A 170 2.79 2.36 -5.16
N LEU A 171 1.84 2.69 -6.05
CA LEU A 171 0.46 2.23 -5.92
C LEU A 171 0.24 0.81 -6.44
N PHE A 172 1.01 0.40 -7.44
CA PHE A 172 0.86 -0.88 -8.14
C PHE A 172 2.09 -1.79 -7.94
N MET A 173 2.83 -1.59 -6.85
CA MET A 173 3.98 -2.43 -6.51
C MET A 173 3.56 -3.89 -6.43
N ALA A 174 4.22 -4.75 -7.22
CA ALA A 174 3.97 -6.18 -7.18
C ALA A 174 4.24 -6.74 -5.77
N LYS A 175 3.53 -7.80 -5.37
CA LYS A 175 3.68 -8.38 -4.02
C LYS A 175 5.15 -8.71 -3.66
N GLY A 176 5.90 -9.29 -4.60
CA GLY A 176 7.33 -9.60 -4.41
C GLY A 176 8.19 -8.35 -4.26
N ALA A 177 7.98 -7.34 -5.11
CA ALA A 177 8.68 -6.06 -5.01
C ALA A 177 8.36 -5.33 -3.69
N LYS A 178 7.14 -5.48 -3.17
CA LYS A 178 6.75 -4.91 -1.87
C LYS A 178 7.45 -5.61 -0.70
N GLN A 179 7.57 -6.94 -0.74
CA GLN A 179 8.34 -7.69 0.24
C GLN A 179 9.81 -7.30 0.21
N GLN A 180 10.42 -7.25 -0.98
CA GLN A 180 11.81 -6.84 -1.15
C GLN A 180 12.03 -5.40 -0.70
N PHE A 181 11.09 -4.48 -0.97
CA PHE A 181 11.16 -3.12 -0.46
C PHE A 181 11.25 -3.06 1.07
N PHE A 182 10.39 -3.79 1.78
CA PHE A 182 10.43 -3.81 3.25
C PHE A 182 11.66 -4.53 3.79
N TYR A 183 12.12 -5.56 3.09
CA TYR A 183 13.32 -6.30 3.43
C TYR A 183 14.56 -5.40 3.36
N THR A 184 14.81 -4.75 2.22
CA THR A 184 15.91 -3.80 2.09
C THR A 184 15.74 -2.59 3.01
N LEU A 185 14.50 -2.20 3.35
CA LEU A 185 14.28 -1.17 4.35
C LEU A 185 14.70 -1.64 5.75
N ALA A 186 14.46 -2.90 6.10
CA ALA A 186 14.89 -3.47 7.37
C ALA A 186 16.41 -3.62 7.43
N GLU A 187 17.05 -4.12 6.36
CA GLU A 187 18.52 -4.21 6.25
C GLU A 187 19.17 -2.83 6.48
N GLU A 188 18.71 -1.79 5.77
CA GLU A 188 19.23 -0.42 5.92
C GLU A 188 19.03 0.17 7.33
N LEU A 189 18.07 -0.32 8.10
CA LEU A 189 17.66 0.26 9.38
C LEU A 189 18.30 -0.44 10.56
N PHE A 190 18.60 -1.73 10.41
CA PHE A 190 19.25 -2.55 11.43
C PHE A 190 20.71 -2.86 11.12
N ASP A 191 21.19 -2.53 9.93
CA ASP A 191 22.54 -2.90 9.43
C ASP A 191 22.77 -4.42 9.56
N ILE A 192 21.69 -5.19 9.38
CA ILE A 192 21.70 -6.65 9.39
C ILE A 192 21.68 -7.07 7.92
N ASP A 193 22.72 -7.78 7.50
CA ASP A 193 22.69 -8.50 6.23
C ASP A 193 21.76 -9.70 6.41
N LEU A 194 20.50 -9.54 5.99
CA LEU A 194 19.52 -10.63 6.08
C LEU A 194 19.77 -11.69 4.99
N ASN A 195 20.61 -11.37 4.01
CA ASN A 195 21.06 -12.26 2.94
C ASN A 195 22.23 -13.15 3.34
N ASP A 196 22.80 -12.99 4.54
CA ASP A 196 23.78 -13.95 5.06
C ASP A 196 23.05 -15.27 5.38
N ASP A 197 23.42 -16.31 4.63
CA ASP A 197 22.98 -17.70 4.67
C ASP A 197 23.15 -18.38 6.06
N LEU A 198 22.49 -17.87 7.09
CA LEU A 198 22.47 -18.44 8.44
C LEU A 198 21.36 -19.48 8.66
N PHE A 199 20.55 -19.76 7.62
CA PHE A 199 19.52 -20.80 7.63
C PHE A 199 19.87 -22.08 6.84
N ASP A 200 21.10 -22.19 6.29
CA ASP A 200 21.63 -23.41 5.66
C ASP A 200 22.68 -24.12 6.54
N LYS A 201 22.35 -24.37 7.81
CA LYS A 201 23.08 -25.33 8.67
C LYS A 201 22.14 -26.28 9.40
#